data_AF-A0A7W7LHP1-F1
#
_entry.id   AF-A0A7W7LHP1-F1
#
_cell.length_a   1.000
_cell.length_b   1.000
_cell.length_c   1.000
_cell.angle_alpha   90.00
_cell.angle_beta   90.00
_cell.angle_gamma   90.00
#
_symmetry.space_group_name_H-M   'P 1'
#
loop_
_entity.id
_entity.type
_entity.pdbx_description
1 polymer ?
#
loop_
_entity_poly.entity_id
_entity_poly.type
_entity_poly.pdbx_seq_one_letter_code
_entity_poly.pdbx_strand_id
1 'polypeptide(L)'
;MHAAAERAVKGTTADQAAFVKSGYADAQRRDRTARDADERHAREVTAASRDFVRKIAEHAPGEQVRVAAQWALRPGAVDADVDEFFDYGWASGAALDLEAYRLRVADAEVERHQVLMRLIAAAAEAEEALKDSADVAKARAVAERAWQDVARHADAASKAWTAEQDLAEGQAGNWREIARLSAEGSEQLWKRISGAAGSSRDAWTAEQAEAARTVESWKKLLEQAKANSARLHT
;
A
#
# COMPACT_ATOMS: atom_id res chain seq x y z
N MET A 1 -1.81 20.97 -18.41
CA MET A 1 -2.04 19.89 -17.41
C MET A 1 -3.52 19.51 -17.27
N HIS A 2 -4.47 20.46 -17.29
CA HIS A 2 -5.90 20.15 -17.03
C HIS A 2 -6.61 19.23 -18.05
N ALA A 3 -6.48 19.47 -19.36
CA ALA A 3 -7.34 18.81 -20.36
C ALA A 3 -7.12 17.29 -20.56
N ALA A 4 -5.91 16.78 -20.27
CA ALA A 4 -5.60 15.35 -20.41
C ALA A 4 -6.03 14.54 -19.17
N ALA A 5 -5.81 15.11 -17.98
CA ALA A 5 -6.31 14.54 -16.73
C ALA A 5 -7.85 14.53 -16.69
N GLU A 6 -8.51 15.58 -17.20
CA GLU A 6 -9.97 15.64 -17.29
C GLU A 6 -10.58 14.63 -18.27
N ARG A 7 -9.86 14.26 -19.34
CA ARG A 7 -10.30 13.19 -20.27
C ARG A 7 -10.11 11.80 -19.69
N ALA A 8 -9.03 11.54 -18.95
CA ALA A 8 -8.79 10.24 -18.32
C ALA A 8 -9.82 9.94 -17.22
N VAL A 9 -10.27 10.97 -16.49
CA VAL A 9 -11.32 10.84 -15.46
C VAL A 9 -12.71 10.61 -16.08
N LYS A 10 -12.95 11.04 -17.33
CA LYS A 10 -14.23 10.90 -18.04
C LYS A 10 -14.24 9.83 -19.13
N GLY A 11 -13.13 9.12 -19.33
CA GLY A 11 -12.90 8.21 -20.44
C GLY A 11 -13.21 6.74 -20.12
N THR A 12 -13.20 5.91 -21.15
CA THR A 12 -13.42 4.46 -21.05
C THR A 12 -12.21 3.77 -20.40
N THR A 13 -12.35 2.51 -19.98
CA THR A 13 -11.25 1.71 -19.42
C THR A 13 -10.05 1.60 -20.38
N ALA A 14 -10.28 1.73 -21.69
CA ALA A 14 -9.23 1.82 -22.71
C ALA A 14 -8.50 3.17 -22.70
N ASP A 15 -9.18 4.28 -22.40
CA ASP A 15 -8.58 5.62 -22.26
C ASP A 15 -7.75 5.73 -20.97
N GLN A 16 -8.19 5.07 -19.90
CA GLN A 16 -7.43 4.95 -18.65
C GLN A 16 -6.17 4.09 -18.84
N ALA A 17 -6.28 2.96 -19.55
CA ALA A 17 -5.14 2.13 -19.90
C ALA A 17 -4.15 2.84 -20.85
N ALA A 18 -4.65 3.63 -21.80
CA ALA A 18 -3.82 4.48 -22.65
C ALA A 18 -3.11 5.58 -21.85
N PHE A 19 -3.78 6.21 -20.89
CA PHE A 19 -3.14 7.21 -20.01
C PHE A 19 -2.06 6.60 -19.10
N VAL A 20 -2.28 5.41 -18.55
CA VAL A 20 -1.26 4.68 -17.78
C VAL A 20 -0.07 4.28 -18.66
N LYS A 21 -0.32 3.91 -19.92
CA LYS A 21 0.72 3.41 -20.83
C LYS A 21 1.47 4.51 -21.61
N SER A 22 0.83 5.64 -21.92
CA SER A 22 1.40 6.72 -22.73
C SER A 22 1.37 8.09 -22.05
N GLY A 23 0.55 8.29 -21.01
CA GLY A 23 0.46 9.57 -20.31
C GLY A 23 1.75 9.95 -19.59
N TYR A 24 2.45 8.97 -19.00
CA TYR A 24 3.78 9.17 -18.42
C TYR A 24 4.82 9.52 -19.49
N ALA A 25 4.89 8.74 -20.57
CA ALA A 25 5.84 8.97 -21.67
C ALA A 25 5.58 10.29 -22.42
N ASP A 26 4.32 10.73 -22.53
CA ASP A 26 3.93 11.96 -23.23
C ASP A 26 4.09 13.20 -22.34
N ALA A 27 3.86 13.08 -21.03
CA ALA A 27 4.18 14.12 -20.06
C ALA A 27 5.70 14.31 -19.96
N GLN A 28 6.44 13.20 -19.90
CA GLN A 28 7.90 13.16 -19.89
C GLN A 28 8.49 13.77 -21.18
N ARG A 29 7.91 13.51 -22.36
CA ARG A 29 8.35 14.15 -23.61
C ARG A 29 8.11 15.66 -23.62
N ARG A 30 6.97 16.14 -23.11
CA ARG A 30 6.65 17.59 -23.09
C ARG A 30 7.52 18.36 -22.09
N ASP A 31 7.82 17.76 -20.94
CA ASP A 31 8.76 18.35 -19.98
C ASP A 31 10.21 18.29 -20.49
N ARG A 32 10.61 17.23 -21.21
CA ARG A 32 11.91 17.17 -21.90
C ARG A 32 12.06 18.29 -22.93
N THR A 33 11.05 18.53 -23.77
CA THR A 33 11.11 19.61 -24.77
C THR A 33 11.14 21.01 -24.11
N ALA A 34 10.52 21.17 -22.94
CA ALA A 34 10.59 22.41 -22.17
C ALA A 34 11.96 22.64 -21.51
N ARG A 35 12.75 21.59 -21.27
CA ARG A 35 14.06 21.64 -20.59
C ARG A 35 15.28 21.46 -21.48
N ASP A 36 15.13 20.86 -22.66
CA ASP A 36 16.16 20.90 -23.71
C ASP A 36 16.47 22.35 -24.12
N ALA A 37 15.53 23.28 -23.85
CA ALA A 37 15.73 24.70 -23.98
C ALA A 37 16.61 25.32 -22.87
N ASP A 38 16.85 24.63 -21.75
CA ASP A 38 17.21 25.30 -20.49
C ASP A 38 18.42 24.77 -19.70
N GLU A 39 19.16 23.71 -20.08
CA GLU A 39 20.59 23.60 -19.68
C GLU A 39 21.32 22.34 -20.18
N ARG A 40 22.49 22.58 -20.80
CA ARG A 40 23.64 21.68 -20.74
C ARG A 40 24.32 21.86 -19.38
N HIS A 41 23.91 21.10 -18.37
CA HIS A 41 24.74 20.79 -17.22
C HIS A 41 24.80 19.26 -17.10
N ALA A 42 25.80 18.67 -17.76
CA ALA A 42 26.20 17.29 -17.49
C ALA A 42 26.73 17.24 -16.05
N ARG A 43 25.83 16.95 -15.10
CA ARG A 43 26.16 16.78 -13.69
C ARG A 43 26.67 15.35 -13.55
N GLU A 44 27.85 15.19 -12.93
CA GLU A 44 28.49 13.88 -12.80
C GLU A 44 27.62 12.94 -11.96
N VAL A 45 27.06 11.93 -12.61
CA VAL A 45 26.56 10.73 -11.95
C VAL A 45 27.79 9.96 -11.49
N THR A 46 27.97 9.84 -10.18
CA THR A 46 29.13 9.14 -9.64
C THR A 46 28.92 7.63 -9.71
N ALA A 47 30.01 6.86 -9.60
CA ALA A 47 29.92 5.42 -9.43
C ALA A 47 29.06 5.05 -8.21
N ALA A 48 29.13 5.85 -7.14
CA ALA A 48 28.31 5.67 -5.94
C ALA A 48 26.82 5.88 -6.21
N SER A 49 26.45 6.89 -7.03
CA SER A 49 25.05 7.10 -7.42
C SER A 49 24.53 5.89 -8.22
N ARG A 50 25.30 5.38 -9.19
CA ARG A 50 24.93 4.17 -9.97
C ARG A 50 24.85 2.91 -9.10
N ASP A 51 25.77 2.73 -8.17
CA ASP A 51 25.75 1.60 -7.25
C ASP A 51 24.54 1.65 -6.29
N PHE A 52 24.12 2.85 -5.87
CA PHE A 52 22.88 3.01 -5.13
C PHE A 52 21.69 2.58 -5.98
N VAL A 53 21.53 3.09 -7.19
CA VAL A 53 20.42 2.69 -8.07
C VAL A 53 20.43 1.18 -8.32
N ARG A 54 21.61 0.55 -8.41
CA ARG A 54 21.73 -0.91 -8.55
C ARG A 54 21.20 -1.65 -7.33
N LYS A 55 21.59 -1.23 -6.13
CA LYS A 55 21.06 -1.80 -4.88
C LYS A 55 19.55 -1.66 -4.79
N ILE A 56 19.00 -0.52 -5.21
CA ILE A 56 17.55 -0.32 -5.27
C ILE A 56 16.90 -1.26 -6.30
N ALA A 57 17.48 -1.39 -7.49
CA ALA A 57 16.97 -2.27 -8.54
C ALA A 57 16.93 -3.75 -8.11
N GLU A 58 17.80 -4.17 -7.20
CA GLU A 58 17.91 -5.54 -6.70
C GLU A 58 17.09 -5.78 -5.42
N HIS A 59 17.02 -4.79 -4.53
CA HIS A 59 16.59 -5.01 -3.14
C HIS A 59 15.52 -4.04 -2.64
N ALA A 60 15.03 -3.11 -3.47
CA ALA A 60 14.01 -2.17 -3.01
C ALA A 60 12.75 -2.91 -2.55
N PRO A 61 12.22 -2.56 -1.36
CA PRO A 61 11.01 -3.20 -0.82
C PRO A 61 9.77 -2.81 -1.64
N GLY A 62 9.72 -1.59 -2.17
CA GLY A 62 8.70 -1.15 -3.12
C GLY A 62 8.97 -1.65 -4.55
N GLU A 63 7.96 -2.20 -5.19
CA GLU A 63 8.07 -2.75 -6.55
C GLU A 63 8.26 -1.65 -7.59
N GLN A 64 7.53 -0.55 -7.49
CA GLN A 64 7.57 0.53 -8.46
C GLN A 64 8.89 1.30 -8.37
N VAL A 65 9.42 1.52 -7.17
CA VAL A 65 10.78 2.05 -6.99
C VAL A 65 11.83 1.10 -7.60
N ARG A 66 11.67 -0.22 -7.44
CA ARG A 66 12.55 -1.22 -8.03
C ARG A 66 12.53 -1.17 -9.55
N VAL A 67 11.33 -1.13 -10.15
CA VAL A 67 11.14 -1.04 -11.61
C VAL A 67 11.73 0.26 -12.15
N ALA A 68 11.53 1.39 -11.48
CA ALA A 68 12.13 2.66 -11.86
C ALA A 68 13.67 2.60 -11.84
N ALA A 69 14.26 1.96 -10.83
CA ALA A 69 15.70 1.77 -10.72
C ALA A 69 16.25 0.81 -11.81
N GLN A 70 15.54 -0.28 -12.10
CA GLN A 70 15.89 -1.20 -13.19
C GLN A 70 15.84 -0.51 -14.54
N TRP A 71 14.84 0.34 -14.77
CA TRP A 71 14.73 1.13 -15.99
C TRP A 71 15.89 2.11 -16.17
N ALA A 72 16.33 2.75 -15.08
CA ALA A 72 17.48 3.66 -15.08
C ALA A 72 18.83 2.95 -15.34
N LEU A 73 18.88 1.63 -15.18
CA LEU A 73 20.07 0.79 -15.40
C LEU A 73 19.94 -0.18 -16.59
N ARG A 74 18.90 -0.02 -17.41
CA ARG A 74 18.64 -0.88 -18.58
C ARG A 74 19.84 -0.90 -19.55
N PRO A 75 19.99 -1.93 -20.40
CA PRO A 75 20.99 -1.94 -21.45
C PRO A 75 20.92 -0.67 -22.31
N GLY A 76 22.05 0.04 -22.45
CA GLY A 76 22.12 1.31 -23.17
C GLY A 76 21.77 2.56 -22.34
N ALA A 77 21.51 2.42 -21.04
CA ALA A 77 21.29 3.56 -20.15
C ALA A 77 22.52 4.46 -20.01
N VAL A 78 22.30 5.77 -19.99
CA VAL A 78 23.32 6.82 -19.82
C VAL A 78 23.17 7.51 -18.47
N ASP A 79 24.09 8.41 -18.12
CA ASP A 79 24.02 9.14 -16.84
C ASP A 79 22.71 9.93 -16.68
N ALA A 80 22.17 10.48 -17.78
CA ALA A 80 20.87 11.17 -17.75
C ALA A 80 19.72 10.26 -17.29
N ASP A 81 19.75 8.94 -17.54
CA ASP A 81 18.72 8.02 -17.06
C ASP A 81 18.81 7.81 -15.54
N VAL A 82 20.02 7.84 -14.99
CA VAL A 82 20.27 7.74 -13.54
C VAL A 82 19.87 9.05 -12.86
N ASP A 83 20.19 10.20 -13.44
CA ASP A 83 19.75 11.52 -12.96
C ASP A 83 18.21 11.62 -12.95
N GLU A 84 17.55 11.16 -14.02
CA GLU A 84 16.07 11.12 -14.12
C GLU A 84 15.43 10.22 -13.04
N PHE A 85 16.12 9.15 -12.62
CA PHE A 85 15.66 8.34 -11.50
C PHE A 85 15.68 9.12 -10.18
N PHE A 86 16.73 9.86 -9.87
CA PHE A 86 16.79 10.69 -8.66
C PHE A 86 15.79 11.85 -8.70
N ASP A 87 15.50 12.39 -9.89
CA ASP A 87 14.55 13.49 -10.06
C ASP A 87 13.08 13.04 -9.97
N TYR A 88 12.75 11.91 -10.60
CA TYR A 88 11.36 11.49 -10.79
C TYR A 88 11.11 10.04 -10.43
N GLY A 89 11.95 9.12 -10.91
CA GLY A 89 11.71 7.67 -10.77
C GLY A 89 11.56 7.24 -9.31
N TRP A 90 12.36 7.83 -8.43
CA TRP A 90 12.32 7.60 -7.00
C TRP A 90 11.00 8.02 -6.36
N ALA A 91 10.65 9.31 -6.45
CA ALA A 91 9.48 9.86 -5.78
C ALA A 91 8.17 9.33 -6.36
N SER A 92 8.10 9.18 -7.69
CA SER A 92 6.92 8.61 -8.35
C SER A 92 6.74 7.12 -8.04
N GLY A 93 7.83 6.34 -8.05
CA GLY A 93 7.80 4.95 -7.63
C GLY A 93 7.30 4.80 -6.19
N ALA A 94 7.85 5.59 -5.26
CA ALA A 94 7.47 5.53 -3.85
C ALA A 94 5.99 5.85 -3.62
N ALA A 95 5.47 6.85 -4.33
CA ALA A 95 4.06 7.22 -4.27
C ALA A 95 3.15 6.11 -4.82
N LEU A 96 3.54 5.49 -5.94
CA LEU A 96 2.79 4.37 -6.52
C LEU A 96 2.81 3.13 -5.65
N ASP A 97 3.94 2.81 -5.01
CA ASP A 97 4.05 1.70 -4.06
C ASP A 97 3.12 1.87 -2.86
N LEU A 98 3.05 3.09 -2.30
CA LEU A 98 2.15 3.42 -1.21
C LEU A 98 0.68 3.32 -1.65
N GLU A 99 0.34 3.85 -2.82
CA GLU A 99 -1.04 3.82 -3.32
C GLU A 99 -1.49 2.38 -3.63
N ALA A 100 -0.62 1.59 -4.26
CA ALA A 100 -0.89 0.17 -4.52
C ALA A 100 -1.12 -0.60 -3.21
N TYR A 101 -0.32 -0.32 -2.17
CA TYR A 101 -0.54 -0.86 -0.84
C TYR A 101 -1.91 -0.47 -0.28
N ARG A 102 -2.26 0.82 -0.29
CA ARG A 102 -3.53 1.33 0.24
C ARG A 102 -4.74 0.71 -0.45
N LEU A 103 -4.69 0.64 -1.79
CA LEU A 103 -5.77 0.03 -2.57
C LEU A 103 -5.96 -1.44 -2.20
N ARG A 104 -4.87 -2.24 -2.20
CA ARG A 104 -4.93 -3.66 -1.84
C ARG A 104 -5.51 -3.88 -0.44
N VAL A 105 -5.09 -3.07 0.53
CA VAL A 105 -5.55 -3.17 1.91
C VAL A 105 -7.03 -2.77 2.03
N ALA A 106 -7.45 -1.70 1.35
CA ALA A 106 -8.84 -1.26 1.32
C ALA A 106 -9.76 -2.31 0.68
N ASP A 107 -9.37 -2.88 -0.47
CA ASP A 107 -10.14 -3.92 -1.15
C ASP A 107 -10.31 -5.15 -0.26
N ALA A 108 -9.21 -5.63 0.34
CA ALA A 108 -9.26 -6.75 1.30
C ALA A 108 -10.17 -6.44 2.51
N GLU A 109 -10.17 -5.19 2.98
CA GLU A 109 -10.98 -4.80 4.12
C GLU A 109 -12.48 -4.72 3.80
N VAL A 110 -12.84 -4.30 2.59
CA VAL A 110 -14.22 -4.36 2.10
C VAL A 110 -14.71 -5.80 2.08
N GLU A 111 -13.92 -6.73 1.55
CA GLU A 111 -14.27 -8.15 1.52
C GLU A 111 -14.45 -8.74 2.94
N ARG A 112 -13.53 -8.42 3.86
CA ARG A 112 -13.63 -8.86 5.27
C ARG A 112 -14.90 -8.36 5.93
N HIS A 113 -15.28 -7.11 5.72
CA HIS A 113 -16.52 -6.55 6.28
C HIS A 113 -17.76 -7.17 5.66
N GLN A 114 -17.78 -7.45 4.35
CA GLN A 114 -18.89 -8.14 3.71
C GLN A 114 -19.10 -9.56 4.26
N VAL A 115 -18.02 -10.29 4.53
CA VAL A 115 -18.10 -11.60 5.19
C VAL A 115 -18.61 -11.45 6.63
N LEU A 116 -18.05 -10.51 7.39
CA LEU A 116 -18.45 -10.25 8.77
C LEU A 116 -19.95 -9.96 8.88
N MET A 117 -20.48 -9.07 8.04
CA MET A 117 -21.90 -8.70 8.04
C MET A 117 -22.82 -9.91 7.83
N ARG A 118 -22.44 -10.82 6.91
CA ARG A 118 -23.19 -12.06 6.67
C ARG A 118 -23.13 -13.01 7.86
N LEU A 119 -21.96 -13.15 8.48
CA LEU A 119 -21.80 -14.02 9.65
C LEU A 119 -22.58 -13.50 10.87
N ILE A 120 -22.56 -12.18 11.10
CA ILE A 120 -23.35 -11.56 12.18
C ILE A 120 -24.85 -11.76 11.93
N ALA A 121 -25.33 -11.56 10.69
CA ALA A 121 -26.73 -11.77 10.35
C ALA A 121 -27.15 -13.23 10.60
N ALA A 122 -26.32 -14.21 10.18
CA ALA A 122 -26.58 -15.62 10.41
C ALA A 122 -26.58 -15.98 11.91
N ALA A 123 -25.68 -15.38 12.70
CA ALA A 123 -25.66 -15.58 14.14
C ALA A 123 -26.90 -14.99 14.83
N ALA A 124 -27.33 -13.80 14.41
CA ALA A 124 -28.56 -13.18 14.92
C ALA A 124 -29.82 -13.97 14.56
N GLU A 125 -29.91 -14.49 13.33
CA GLU A 125 -31.01 -15.35 12.88
C GLU A 125 -31.04 -16.67 13.69
N ALA A 126 -29.89 -17.29 13.91
CA ALA A 126 -29.79 -18.51 14.70
C ALA A 126 -30.19 -18.28 16.17
N GLU A 127 -29.89 -17.11 16.73
CA GLU A 127 -30.37 -16.72 18.06
C GLU A 127 -31.89 -16.48 18.09
N GLU A 128 -32.44 -15.81 17.07
CA GLU A 128 -33.89 -15.56 17.01
C GLU A 128 -34.67 -16.87 16.94
N ALA A 129 -34.17 -17.84 16.18
CA ALA A 129 -34.75 -19.17 16.07
C ALA A 129 -34.82 -19.94 17.40
N LEU A 130 -34.08 -19.53 18.45
CA LEU A 130 -34.20 -20.12 19.79
C LEU A 130 -35.59 -19.95 20.38
N LYS A 131 -36.28 -18.85 20.06
CA LYS A 131 -37.56 -18.48 20.68
C LYS A 131 -38.68 -19.45 20.31
N ASP A 132 -38.62 -19.99 19.09
CA ASP A 132 -39.67 -20.84 18.52
C ASP A 132 -39.23 -22.32 18.38
N SER A 133 -38.03 -22.67 18.86
CA SER A 133 -37.48 -24.02 18.69
C SER A 133 -38.11 -25.03 19.65
N ALA A 134 -38.66 -26.11 19.09
CA ALA A 134 -39.08 -27.28 19.86
C ALA A 134 -37.89 -28.06 20.48
N ASP A 135 -36.70 -27.95 19.89
CA ASP A 135 -35.44 -28.49 20.41
C ASP A 135 -34.47 -27.35 20.70
N VAL A 136 -34.63 -26.76 21.88
CA VAL A 136 -33.85 -25.60 22.33
C VAL A 136 -32.36 -25.94 22.43
N ALA A 137 -32.01 -27.17 22.83
CA ALA A 137 -30.62 -27.58 22.95
C ALA A 137 -29.92 -27.60 21.58
N LYS A 138 -30.57 -28.17 20.57
CA LYS A 138 -30.04 -28.16 19.20
C LYS A 138 -29.94 -26.76 18.62
N ALA A 139 -30.98 -25.93 18.78
CA ALA A 139 -30.97 -24.55 18.28
C ALA A 139 -29.87 -23.71 18.95
N ARG A 140 -29.63 -23.91 20.24
CA ARG A 140 -28.55 -23.28 21.00
C ARG A 140 -27.17 -23.63 20.47
N ALA A 141 -26.93 -24.91 20.16
CA ALA A 141 -25.67 -25.34 19.55
C ALA A 141 -25.44 -24.69 18.16
N VAL A 142 -26.50 -24.48 17.37
CA VAL A 142 -26.43 -23.77 16.08
C VAL A 142 -26.06 -22.29 16.27
N ALA A 143 -26.73 -21.60 17.19
CA ALA A 143 -26.45 -20.20 17.50
C ALA A 143 -25.03 -20.02 18.06
N GLU A 144 -24.59 -20.91 18.97
CA GLU A 144 -23.23 -20.92 19.49
C GLU A 144 -22.22 -21.06 18.35
N ARG A 145 -22.46 -22.02 17.44
CA ARG A 145 -21.57 -22.25 16.30
C ARG A 145 -21.48 -21.03 15.37
N ALA A 146 -22.60 -20.35 15.12
CA ALA A 146 -22.62 -19.16 14.28
C ALA A 146 -21.75 -18.03 14.88
N TRP A 147 -21.79 -17.82 16.20
CA TRP A 147 -20.89 -16.87 16.87
C TRP A 147 -19.43 -17.30 16.88
N GLN A 148 -19.15 -18.61 16.99
CA GLN A 148 -17.79 -19.12 16.81
C GLN A 148 -17.26 -18.82 15.40
N ASP A 149 -18.12 -18.82 14.39
CA ASP A 149 -17.73 -18.47 13.01
C ASP A 149 -17.40 -16.98 12.89
N VAL A 150 -18.19 -16.09 13.52
CA VAL A 150 -17.86 -14.66 13.64
C VAL A 150 -16.51 -14.47 14.34
N ALA A 151 -16.27 -15.18 15.45
CA ALA A 151 -15.02 -15.11 16.19
C ALA A 151 -13.83 -15.57 15.34
N ARG A 152 -13.94 -16.71 14.64
CA ARG A 152 -12.86 -17.21 13.75
C ARG A 152 -12.52 -16.21 12.64
N HIS A 153 -13.53 -15.56 12.06
CA HIS A 153 -13.33 -14.54 11.03
C HIS A 153 -12.63 -13.30 11.61
N ALA A 154 -13.07 -12.81 12.77
CA ALA A 154 -12.46 -11.65 13.43
C ALA A 154 -11.00 -11.90 13.84
N ASP A 155 -10.68 -13.11 14.34
CA ASP A 155 -9.30 -13.51 14.66
C ASP A 155 -8.41 -13.55 13.40
N ALA A 156 -8.89 -14.15 12.31
CA ALA A 156 -8.17 -14.18 11.04
C ALA A 156 -7.93 -12.76 10.48
N ALA A 157 -8.94 -11.88 10.56
CA ALA A 157 -8.83 -10.48 10.15
C ALA A 157 -7.81 -9.71 10.99
N SER A 158 -7.83 -9.88 12.33
CA SER A 158 -6.84 -9.27 13.22
C SER A 158 -5.41 -9.71 12.88
N LYS A 159 -5.19 -11.00 12.60
CA LYS A 159 -3.87 -11.52 12.23
C LYS A 159 -3.40 -10.98 10.88
N ALA A 160 -4.30 -10.87 9.91
CA ALA A 160 -3.98 -10.27 8.62
C ALA A 160 -3.54 -8.81 8.78
N TRP A 161 -4.26 -8.02 9.59
CA TRP A 161 -3.87 -6.63 9.87
C TRP A 161 -2.58 -6.49 10.68
N THR A 162 -2.23 -7.44 11.54
CA THR A 162 -0.90 -7.47 12.17
C THR A 162 0.20 -7.63 11.13
N ALA A 163 0.01 -8.48 10.12
CA ALA A 163 0.99 -8.59 9.03
C ALA A 163 1.09 -7.30 8.20
N GLU A 164 -0.01 -6.56 7.99
CA GLU A 164 0.03 -5.25 7.33
C GLU A 164 0.77 -4.20 8.18
N GLN A 165 0.58 -4.23 9.50
CA GLN A 165 1.31 -3.38 10.43
C GLN A 165 2.83 -3.63 10.34
N ASP A 166 3.26 -4.89 10.36
CA ASP A 166 4.67 -5.27 10.26
C ASP A 166 5.27 -4.84 8.91
N LEU A 167 4.51 -4.96 7.82
CA LEU A 167 4.92 -4.51 6.49
C LEU A 167 5.12 -2.99 6.46
N ALA A 168 4.14 -2.22 6.96
CA ALA A 168 4.21 -0.77 7.00
C ALA A 168 5.38 -0.28 7.90
N GLU A 169 5.65 -0.98 9.00
CA GLU A 169 6.81 -0.72 9.85
C GLU A 169 8.12 -0.94 9.09
N GLY A 170 8.24 -2.08 8.40
CA GLY A 170 9.42 -2.40 7.58
C GLY A 170 9.67 -1.36 6.50
N GLN A 171 8.62 -0.91 5.81
CA GLN A 171 8.71 0.18 4.84
C GLN A 171 9.16 1.49 5.49
N ALA A 172 8.54 1.91 6.60
CA ALA A 172 8.93 3.12 7.31
C ALA A 172 10.40 3.07 7.78
N GLY A 173 10.88 1.90 8.22
CA GLY A 173 12.28 1.66 8.58
C GLY A 173 13.23 1.84 7.40
N ASN A 174 12.92 1.25 6.25
CA ASN A 174 13.71 1.38 5.02
C ASN A 174 13.78 2.84 4.56
N TRP A 175 12.64 3.54 4.55
CA TRP A 175 12.58 4.96 4.18
C TRP A 175 13.34 5.86 5.15
N ARG A 176 13.36 5.53 6.44
CA ARG A 176 14.18 6.24 7.45
C ARG A 176 15.67 6.09 7.15
N GLU A 177 16.12 4.88 6.81
CA GLU A 177 17.53 4.65 6.49
C GLU A 177 17.95 5.39 5.21
N ILE A 178 17.10 5.39 4.18
CA ILE A 178 17.37 6.14 2.95
C ILE A 178 17.41 7.65 3.23
N ALA A 179 16.47 8.18 4.02
CA ALA A 179 16.48 9.58 4.43
C ALA A 179 17.79 9.93 5.16
N ARG A 180 18.27 9.07 6.06
CA ARG A 180 19.55 9.23 6.77
C ARG A 180 20.74 9.27 5.80
N LEU A 181 20.87 8.25 4.95
CA LEU A 181 21.95 8.17 3.96
C LEU A 181 21.96 9.37 3.01
N SER A 182 20.78 9.82 2.58
CA SER A 182 20.63 10.97 1.70
C SER A 182 20.99 12.32 2.34
N ALA A 183 20.85 12.43 3.66
CA ALA A 183 21.22 13.64 4.41
C ALA A 183 22.73 13.71 4.70
N GLU A 184 23.38 12.56 4.86
CA GLU A 184 24.83 12.44 5.07
C GLU A 184 25.63 12.58 3.76
N GLY A 185 24.99 12.35 2.61
CA GLY A 185 25.58 12.51 1.29
C GLY A 185 25.86 13.98 0.92
N SER A 186 27.08 14.25 0.44
CA SER A 186 27.47 15.58 -0.04
C SER A 186 27.03 15.88 -1.48
N GLU A 187 26.64 14.85 -2.25
CA GLU A 187 26.28 15.01 -3.66
C GLU A 187 24.87 15.64 -3.82
N GLN A 188 24.71 16.51 -4.83
CA GLN A 188 23.44 17.20 -5.09
C GLN A 188 22.29 16.24 -5.42
N LEU A 189 22.58 15.07 -6.00
CA LEU A 189 21.57 14.04 -6.31
C LEU A 189 20.88 13.51 -5.05
N TRP A 190 21.64 13.26 -3.98
CA TRP A 190 21.10 12.77 -2.71
C TRP A 190 20.16 13.78 -2.04
N LYS A 191 20.44 15.08 -2.20
CA LYS A 191 19.56 16.13 -1.68
C LYS A 191 18.19 16.14 -2.36
N ARG A 192 18.06 15.64 -3.59
CA ARG A 192 16.78 15.60 -4.31
C ARG A 192 15.86 14.51 -3.77
N ILE A 193 16.40 13.41 -3.26
CA ILE A 193 15.60 12.30 -2.74
C ILE A 193 15.33 12.38 -1.23
N SER A 194 16.08 13.20 -0.48
CA SER A 194 15.94 13.30 0.99
C SER A 194 14.56 13.78 1.43
N GLY A 195 13.99 14.76 0.73
CA GLY A 195 12.63 15.25 0.98
C GLY A 195 11.58 14.18 0.73
N ALA A 196 11.64 13.52 -0.43
CA ALA A 196 10.71 12.44 -0.78
C ALA A 196 10.84 11.23 0.16
N ALA A 197 12.05 10.92 0.64
CA ALA A 197 12.29 9.85 1.61
C ALA A 197 11.67 10.18 2.98
N GLY A 198 11.79 11.44 3.44
CA GLY A 198 11.14 11.90 4.66
C GLY A 198 9.61 11.82 4.58
N SER A 199 9.01 12.32 3.50
CA SER A 199 7.56 12.22 3.29
C SER A 199 7.06 10.78 3.18
N SER A 200 7.81 9.91 2.49
CA SER A 200 7.47 8.50 2.36
C SER A 200 7.54 7.78 3.71
N ARG A 201 8.57 8.05 4.53
CA ARG A 201 8.67 7.55 5.91
C ARG A 201 7.42 7.92 6.71
N ASP A 202 7.05 9.19 6.71
CA ASP A 202 5.92 9.70 7.50
C ASP A 202 4.60 9.07 7.04
N ALA A 203 4.42 8.89 5.73
CA ALA A 203 3.25 8.20 5.18
C ALA A 203 3.20 6.74 5.64
N TRP A 204 4.29 5.98 5.54
CA TRP A 204 4.33 4.59 5.99
C TRP A 204 4.16 4.44 7.51
N THR A 205 4.67 5.39 8.31
CA THR A 205 4.39 5.43 9.76
C THR A 205 2.91 5.69 10.03
N ALA A 206 2.24 6.51 9.23
CA ALA A 206 0.78 6.70 9.34
C ALA A 206 0.02 5.41 9.00
N GLU A 207 0.43 4.68 7.97
CA GLU A 207 -0.16 3.37 7.62
C GLU A 207 0.04 2.33 8.72
N GLN A 208 1.22 2.29 9.35
CA GLN A 208 1.48 1.41 10.50
C GLN A 208 0.53 1.72 11.67
N ALA A 209 0.33 3.01 11.97
CA ALA A 209 -0.56 3.43 13.04
C ALA A 209 -2.04 3.13 12.73
N GLU A 210 -2.45 3.24 11.47
CA GLU A 210 -3.80 2.84 11.03
C GLU A 210 -3.98 1.32 11.13
N ALA A 211 -3.02 0.53 10.65
CA ALA A 211 -3.06 -0.92 10.77
C ALA A 211 -3.20 -1.36 12.24
N ALA A 212 -2.45 -0.75 13.15
CA ALA A 212 -2.55 -1.03 14.59
C ALA A 212 -3.95 -0.71 15.15
N ARG A 213 -4.57 0.40 14.74
CA ARG A 213 -5.96 0.74 15.14
C ARG A 213 -6.94 -0.32 14.63
N THR A 214 -6.77 -0.77 13.39
CA THR A 214 -7.66 -1.77 12.79
C THR A 214 -7.50 -3.14 13.43
N VAL A 215 -6.28 -3.55 13.78
CA VAL A 215 -6.02 -4.75 14.61
C VAL A 215 -6.86 -4.70 15.89
N GLU A 216 -6.80 -3.59 16.63
CA GLU A 216 -7.55 -3.45 17.89
C GLU A 216 -9.07 -3.45 17.68
N SER A 217 -9.56 -2.92 16.57
CA SER A 217 -10.98 -3.03 16.20
C SER A 217 -11.42 -4.48 16.00
N TRP A 218 -10.66 -5.26 15.22
CA TRP A 218 -10.94 -6.67 14.99
C TRP A 218 -10.82 -7.53 16.26
N LYS A 219 -9.87 -7.23 17.14
CA LYS A 219 -9.78 -7.88 18.47
C LYS A 219 -11.01 -7.60 19.32
N LYS A 220 -11.55 -6.38 19.32
CA LYS A 220 -12.80 -6.07 20.06
C LYS A 220 -13.97 -6.89 19.52
N LEU A 221 -14.10 -7.02 18.20
CA LEU A 221 -15.13 -7.86 17.56
C LEU A 221 -14.96 -9.35 17.93
N LEU A 222 -13.71 -9.84 17.95
CA LEU A 222 -13.39 -11.19 18.40
C LEU A 222 -13.88 -11.45 19.83
N GLU A 223 -13.57 -10.55 20.77
CA GLU A 223 -13.98 -10.71 22.16
C GLU A 223 -15.50 -10.63 22.33
N GLN A 224 -16.18 -9.75 21.59
CA GLN A 224 -17.66 -9.71 21.56
C GLN A 224 -18.26 -11.02 21.04
N ALA A 225 -17.73 -11.57 19.95
CA ALA A 225 -18.21 -12.82 19.38
C ALA A 225 -18.00 -14.01 20.34
N LYS A 226 -16.85 -14.08 21.00
CA LYS A 226 -16.58 -15.08 22.05
C LYS A 226 -17.55 -14.96 23.22
N ALA A 227 -17.83 -13.74 23.68
CA ALA A 227 -18.78 -13.51 24.77
C ALA A 227 -20.20 -13.98 24.41
N ASN A 228 -20.65 -13.70 23.17
CA ASN A 228 -21.95 -14.18 22.69
C ASN A 228 -22.00 -15.71 22.59
N SER A 229 -20.96 -16.35 22.07
CA SER A 229 -20.85 -17.81 22.04
C SER A 229 -20.87 -18.41 23.46
N ALA A 230 -20.11 -17.85 24.41
CA ALA A 230 -20.05 -18.35 25.78
C ALA A 230 -21.39 -18.25 26.51
N ARG A 231 -22.17 -17.19 26.29
CA ARG A 231 -23.53 -17.04 26.82
C ARG A 231 -24.47 -18.15 26.35
N LEU A 232 -24.27 -18.63 25.12
CA LEU A 232 -25.09 -19.70 24.55
C LEU A 232 -24.66 -21.07 25.03
N HIS A 233 -23.42 -21.24 25.49
CA HIS A 233 -22.92 -22.50 26.04
C HIS A 233 -23.51 -22.85 27.41
N THR A 234 -23.89 -21.83 28.20
CA THR A 234 -24.49 -21.96 29.55
C THR A 234 -26.01 -22.09 29.51
#